data_AF-A0A7V5W612-F1
#
_entry.id   AF-A0A7V5W612-F1
#
_cell.length_a   1.000
_cell.length_b   1.000
_cell.length_c   1.000
_cell.angle_alpha   90.00
_cell.angle_beta   90.00
_cell.angle_gamma   90.00
#
_symmetry.space_group_name_H-M   'P 1'
#
loop_
_entity.id
_entity.type
_entity.pdbx_description
1 polymer ?
#
loop_
_entity_poly.entity_id
_entity_poly.type
_entity_poly.pdbx_seq_one_letter_code
_entity_poly.pdbx_strand_id
1 'polypeptide(L)'
;AARGGFVLGICNGFQILCESGLLPGALMRNRGRRFLCQFVHVRVEATDTPFTHLYRPGQVLYLPIAHGEGNYYCDPETLAELRREHRIVFRYCDANGRVTEAANPNGSLDNIAGICNRERNVLGMMPHPERAAEEILGSSDGRALFQSLALVLAAMARE
;
A
#
# COMPACT_ATOMS: atom_id res chain seq x y z
N ALA A 1 -1.29 -17.59 -0.19
CA ALA A 1 0.05 -17.12 0.19
C ALA A 1 1.07 -18.26 0.30
N ALA A 2 0.95 -19.20 1.26
CA ALA A 2 2.00 -20.20 1.54
C ALA A 2 2.43 -21.10 0.36
N ARG A 3 1.56 -21.31 -0.63
CA ARG A 3 1.90 -22.04 -1.88
C ARG A 3 2.48 -21.14 -2.99
N GLY A 4 3.00 -19.96 -2.65
CA GLY A 4 3.58 -19.01 -3.60
C GLY A 4 2.60 -18.04 -4.28
N GLY A 5 1.28 -18.30 -4.25
CA GLY A 5 0.30 -17.44 -4.92
C GLY A 5 0.25 -16.00 -4.39
N PHE A 6 0.05 -15.06 -5.32
CA PHE A 6 -0.02 -13.62 -5.04
C PHE A 6 -1.35 -13.21 -4.40
N VAL A 7 -1.29 -12.32 -3.40
CA VAL A 7 -2.47 -11.79 -2.70
C VAL A 7 -2.35 -10.27 -2.58
N LEU A 8 -3.37 -9.56 -3.03
CA LEU A 8 -3.48 -8.11 -2.93
C LEU A 8 -4.69 -7.74 -2.08
N GLY A 9 -4.47 -7.04 -0.97
CA GLY A 9 -5.52 -6.53 -0.08
C GLY A 9 -5.60 -5.01 -0.16
N ILE A 10 -6.73 -4.49 -0.67
CA ILE A 10 -6.97 -3.05 -0.84
C ILE A 10 -8.01 -2.57 0.17
N CYS A 11 -7.74 -1.47 0.87
CA CYS A 11 -8.59 -0.90 1.92
C CYS A 11 -9.02 -1.96 2.93
N ASN A 12 -10.28 -2.41 2.90
CA ASN A 12 -10.78 -3.47 3.78
C ASN A 12 -10.03 -4.79 3.59
N GLY A 13 -9.52 -5.06 2.39
CA GLY A 13 -8.65 -6.21 2.15
C GLY A 13 -7.37 -6.16 2.98
N PHE A 14 -6.77 -4.98 3.17
CA PHE A 14 -5.58 -4.83 4.01
C PHE A 14 -5.90 -5.13 5.49
N GLN A 15 -7.05 -4.65 5.97
CA GLN A 15 -7.53 -4.97 7.33
C GLN A 15 -7.64 -6.49 7.52
N ILE A 16 -8.29 -7.19 6.58
CA ILE A 16 -8.43 -8.65 6.63
C ILE A 16 -7.07 -9.36 6.60
N LEU A 17 -6.11 -8.88 5.80
CA LEU A 17 -4.76 -9.47 5.76
C LEU A 17 -4.03 -9.33 7.09
N CYS A 18 -4.20 -8.20 7.80
CA CYS A 18 -3.69 -8.02 9.16
C CYS A 18 -4.37 -8.96 10.17
N GLU A 19 -5.70 -8.97 10.20
CA GLU A 19 -6.48 -9.80 11.14
C GLU A 19 -6.29 -11.31 10.91
N SER A 20 -5.99 -11.73 9.68
CA SER A 20 -5.68 -13.13 9.36
C SER A 20 -4.22 -13.53 9.62
N GLY A 21 -3.36 -12.59 10.02
CA GLY A 21 -1.93 -12.82 10.25
C GLY A 21 -1.09 -13.00 8.98
N LEU A 22 -1.65 -12.70 7.79
CA LEU A 22 -0.90 -12.70 6.53
C LEU A 22 -0.01 -11.46 6.40
N LEU A 23 -0.37 -10.37 7.07
CA LEU A 23 0.45 -9.17 7.25
C LEU A 23 0.51 -8.79 8.73
N PRO A 24 1.61 -8.20 9.20
CA PRO A 24 1.73 -7.78 10.59
C PRO A 24 1.02 -6.43 10.84
N GLY A 25 0.72 -6.16 12.11
CA GLY A 25 0.08 -4.92 12.56
C GLY A 25 -1.44 -4.96 12.47
N ALA A 26 -2.07 -3.80 12.69
CA ALA A 26 -3.51 -3.64 12.69
C ALA A 26 -3.91 -2.27 12.10
N LEU A 27 -5.16 -2.18 11.64
CA LEU A 27 -5.74 -0.96 11.09
C LEU A 27 -6.80 -0.44 12.06
N MET A 28 -6.51 0.69 12.71
CA MET A 28 -7.37 1.30 13.70
C MET A 28 -8.23 2.41 13.10
N ARG A 29 -9.20 2.91 13.87
CA ARG A 29 -9.92 4.16 13.57
C ARG A 29 -8.95 5.29 13.24
N ASN A 30 -9.29 6.05 12.21
CA ASN A 30 -8.55 7.25 11.81
C ASN A 30 -8.38 8.18 13.03
N ARG A 31 -7.23 8.85 13.16
CA ARG A 31 -6.92 9.78 14.26
C ARG A 31 -8.01 10.85 14.46
N GLY A 32 -8.58 11.36 13.37
CA GLY A 32 -9.69 12.33 13.39
C GLY A 32 -11.08 11.73 13.65
N ARG A 33 -11.22 10.41 13.79
CA ARG A 33 -12.47 9.65 14.00
C ARG A 33 -13.57 9.92 12.97
N ARG A 34 -13.18 10.26 11.74
CA ARG A 34 -14.07 10.53 10.61
C ARG A 34 -13.74 9.61 9.45
N PHE A 35 -14.75 9.31 8.64
CA PHE A 35 -14.55 8.70 7.34
C PHE A 35 -13.84 9.69 6.42
N LEU A 36 -12.80 9.22 5.72
CA LEU A 36 -12.04 10.02 4.77
C LEU A 36 -12.33 9.52 3.36
N CYS A 37 -12.77 10.42 2.49
CA CYS A 37 -13.04 10.18 1.07
C CYS A 37 -12.41 11.31 0.28
N GLN A 38 -11.17 11.14 -0.16
CA GLN A 38 -10.40 12.19 -0.86
C GLN A 38 -9.24 11.56 -1.63
N PHE A 39 -8.64 12.32 -2.52
CA PHE A 39 -7.36 11.95 -3.12
C PHE A 39 -6.20 12.34 -2.21
N VAL A 40 -5.15 11.53 -2.21
CA VAL A 40 -3.93 11.72 -1.42
C VAL A 40 -2.70 11.41 -2.26
N HIS A 41 -1.56 11.97 -1.86
CA HIS A 41 -0.27 11.64 -2.45
C HIS A 41 0.39 10.51 -1.67
N VAL A 42 0.92 9.54 -2.40
CA VAL A 42 1.54 8.34 -1.84
C VAL A 42 2.88 8.12 -2.54
N ARG A 43 3.96 8.06 -1.77
CA ARG A 43 5.30 7.78 -2.29
C ARG A 43 5.54 6.29 -2.32
N VAL A 44 6.07 5.81 -3.44
CA VAL A 44 6.55 4.44 -3.62
C VAL A 44 7.90 4.30 -2.91
N GLU A 45 7.97 3.41 -1.93
CA GLU A 45 9.20 3.11 -1.19
C GLU A 45 9.92 1.87 -1.74
N ALA A 46 9.16 0.83 -2.09
CA ALA A 46 9.70 -0.46 -2.53
C ALA A 46 9.09 -0.92 -3.87
N THR A 47 9.96 -1.25 -4.82
CA THR A 47 9.59 -1.72 -6.17
C THR A 47 9.98 -3.17 -6.41
N ASP A 48 10.60 -3.83 -5.43
CA ASP A 48 11.03 -5.23 -5.47
C ASP A 48 9.89 -6.20 -5.10
N THR A 49 8.67 -5.92 -5.58
CA THR A 49 7.51 -6.80 -5.41
C THR A 49 6.86 -7.11 -6.77
N PRO A 50 6.14 -8.24 -6.89
CA PRO A 50 5.36 -8.54 -8.10
C PRO A 50 4.35 -7.46 -8.49
N PHE A 51 3.96 -6.62 -7.54
CA PHE A 51 2.93 -5.60 -7.69
C PHE A 51 3.49 -4.22 -8.03
N THR A 52 4.79 -3.96 -7.82
CA THR A 52 5.33 -2.59 -7.89
C THR A 52 6.53 -2.41 -8.81
N HIS A 53 6.92 -3.44 -9.59
CA HIS A 53 8.12 -3.40 -10.42
C HIS A 53 8.07 -2.41 -11.60
N LEU A 54 6.87 -1.97 -12.02
CA LEU A 54 6.73 -0.90 -13.03
C LEU A 54 6.78 0.52 -12.46
N TYR A 55 6.78 0.67 -11.14
CA TYR A 55 6.99 1.97 -10.49
C TYR A 55 8.48 2.26 -10.31
N ARG A 56 8.80 3.50 -9.94
CA ARG A 56 10.16 3.90 -9.54
C ARG A 56 10.21 4.19 -8.04
N PRO A 57 11.30 3.82 -7.34
CA PRO A 57 11.50 4.28 -5.97
C PRO A 57 11.43 5.81 -5.88
N GLY A 58 10.68 6.33 -4.92
CA GLY A 58 10.45 7.76 -4.74
C GLY A 58 9.39 8.37 -5.65
N GLN A 59 8.80 7.61 -6.58
CA GLN A 59 7.67 8.07 -7.39
C GLN A 59 6.49 8.46 -6.48
N VAL A 60 5.88 9.61 -6.75
CA VAL A 60 4.68 10.07 -6.06
C VAL A 60 3.47 9.71 -6.91
N LEU A 61 2.51 9.02 -6.31
CA LEU A 61 1.25 8.61 -6.90
C LEU A 61 0.11 9.45 -6.33
N TYR A 62 -0.88 9.77 -7.14
CA TYR A 62 -2.11 10.43 -6.72
C TYR A 62 -3.27 9.43 -6.71
N LEU A 63 -3.66 8.99 -5.50
CA LEU A 63 -4.60 7.88 -5.31
C LEU A 63 -5.76 8.26 -4.39
N PRO A 64 -6.98 7.76 -4.64
CA PRO A 64 -8.11 7.96 -3.73
C PRO A 64 -8.01 7.08 -2.49
N ILE A 65 -8.51 7.58 -1.36
CA ILE A 65 -8.79 6.82 -0.13
C ILE A 65 -10.28 6.88 0.19
N ALA A 66 -10.82 5.83 0.80
CA ALA A 66 -12.22 5.76 1.21
C ALA A 66 -12.39 4.88 2.47
N HIS A 67 -12.03 5.37 3.65
CA HIS A 67 -12.02 4.56 4.87
C HIS A 67 -12.27 5.34 6.17
N GLY A 68 -12.87 4.67 7.17
CA GLY A 68 -12.97 5.15 8.56
C GLY A 68 -11.90 4.56 9.50
N GLU A 69 -11.28 3.46 9.08
CA GLU A 69 -10.36 2.64 9.88
C GLU A 69 -9.10 2.29 9.06
N GLY A 70 -8.31 3.31 8.72
CA GLY A 70 -7.09 3.14 7.92
C GLY A 70 -5.81 3.55 8.63
N ASN A 71 -5.87 3.75 9.95
CA ASN A 71 -4.71 4.13 10.76
C ASN A 71 -3.87 2.88 11.06
N TYR A 72 -2.83 2.64 10.27
CA TYR A 72 -1.92 1.51 10.46
C TYR A 72 -1.08 1.67 11.72
N TYR A 73 -0.98 0.59 12.50
CA TYR A 73 -0.14 0.53 13.69
C TYR A 73 0.48 -0.85 13.85
N CYS A 74 1.68 -0.88 14.42
CA CYS A 74 2.37 -2.08 14.89
C CYS A 74 3.27 -1.71 16.07
N ASP A 75 3.75 -2.72 16.79
CA ASP A 75 4.73 -2.55 17.85
C ASP A 75 6.11 -2.10 17.29
N PRO A 76 6.98 -1.52 18.15
CA PRO A 76 8.29 -1.01 17.73
C PRO A 76 9.19 -2.07 17.08
N GLU A 77 9.15 -3.32 17.55
CA GLU A 77 9.93 -4.44 17.03
C GLU A 77 9.51 -4.77 15.59
N THR A 78 8.20 -4.87 15.35
CA THR A 78 7.61 -5.06 14.02
C THR A 78 7.96 -3.90 13.10
N LEU A 79 7.87 -2.64 13.56
CA LEU A 79 8.23 -1.50 12.73
C LEU A 79 9.72 -1.53 12.35
N ALA A 80 10.60 -1.87 13.28
CA ALA A 80 12.03 -2.00 13.02
C ALA A 80 12.32 -3.11 12.00
N GLU A 81 11.62 -4.24 12.09
CA GLU A 81 11.70 -5.33 11.12
C GLU A 81 11.24 -4.88 9.72
N LEU A 82 10.06 -4.26 9.61
CA LEU A 82 9.52 -3.76 8.35
C LEU A 82 10.47 -2.77 7.65
N ARG A 83 11.15 -1.91 8.41
CA ARG A 83 12.15 -0.97 7.90
C ARG A 83 13.41 -1.70 7.42
N ARG A 84 13.96 -2.59 8.26
CA ARG A 84 15.19 -3.35 7.98
C ARG A 84 15.04 -4.22 6.73
N GLU A 85 13.87 -4.81 6.52
CA GLU A 85 13.58 -5.72 5.41
C GLU A 85 12.98 -5.02 4.18
N HIS A 86 12.85 -3.68 4.22
CA HIS A 86 12.29 -2.88 3.14
C HIS A 86 10.90 -3.39 2.70
N ARG A 87 10.04 -3.64 3.69
CA ARG A 87 8.66 -4.15 3.49
C ARG A 87 7.58 -3.09 3.61
N ILE A 88 7.98 -1.83 3.84
CA ILE A 88 7.09 -0.68 3.70
C ILE A 88 7.09 -0.33 2.22
N VAL A 89 5.95 -0.52 1.56
CA VAL A 89 5.84 -0.38 0.10
C VAL A 89 5.39 1.02 -0.28
N PHE A 90 4.52 1.61 0.53
CA PHE A 90 3.92 2.92 0.27
C PHE A 90 3.87 3.77 1.53
N ARG A 91 4.15 5.07 1.39
CA ARG A 91 3.96 6.06 2.45
C ARG A 91 3.12 7.24 1.99
N TYR A 92 2.24 7.75 2.86
CA TYR A 92 1.61 9.05 2.64
C TYR A 92 2.68 10.15 2.62
N CYS A 93 2.55 11.08 1.68
CA CYS A 93 3.49 12.17 1.47
C CYS A 93 2.76 13.41 0.92
N ASP A 94 3.46 14.54 0.84
CA ASP A 94 2.96 15.70 0.11
C ASP A 94 3.18 15.54 -1.42
N ALA A 95 2.70 16.51 -2.20
CA ALA A 95 2.84 16.49 -3.66
C ALA A 95 4.30 16.49 -4.17
N ASN A 96 5.26 16.86 -3.31
CA ASN A 96 6.70 16.83 -3.63
C ASN A 96 7.38 15.56 -3.12
N GLY A 97 6.62 14.59 -2.59
CA GLY A 97 7.14 13.35 -2.06
C GLY A 97 7.76 13.47 -0.67
N ARG A 98 7.51 14.55 0.08
CA ARG A 98 7.99 14.70 1.45
C ARG A 98 7.03 14.01 2.40
N VAL A 99 7.57 13.10 3.22
CA VAL A 99 6.81 12.38 4.25
C VAL A 99 6.76 13.27 5.49
N THR A 100 5.58 13.82 5.76
CA THR A 100 5.33 14.75 6.87
C THR A 100 4.09 14.33 7.64
N GLU A 101 3.97 14.75 8.89
CA GLU A 101 2.76 14.46 9.68
C GLU A 101 1.49 15.08 9.07
N ALA A 102 1.61 16.24 8.45
CA ALA A 102 0.48 16.93 7.80
C ALA A 102 -0.03 16.17 6.57
N ALA A 103 0.85 15.45 5.86
CA ALA A 103 0.48 14.60 4.74
C ALA A 103 -0.22 13.30 5.17
N ASN A 104 -0.24 12.96 6.46
CA ASN A 104 -0.86 11.76 6.98
C ASN A 104 -2.36 11.95 7.18
N PRO A 105 -3.23 11.40 6.31
CA PRO A 105 -4.65 11.68 6.38
C PRO A 105 -5.30 11.01 7.60
N ASN A 106 -4.75 9.89 8.07
CA ASN A 106 -5.42 8.99 9.00
C ASN A 106 -4.66 8.73 10.30
N GLY A 107 -3.41 9.19 10.40
CA GLY A 107 -2.55 9.05 11.58
C GLY A 107 -1.70 7.78 11.60
N SER A 108 -1.59 7.06 10.48
CA SER A 108 -0.80 5.82 10.38
C SER A 108 0.62 6.00 10.87
N LEU A 109 1.11 5.04 11.65
CA LEU A 109 2.48 4.99 12.13
C LEU A 109 3.46 5.10 10.97
N ASP A 110 4.46 5.98 11.10
CA ASP A 110 5.49 6.21 10.07
C ASP A 110 4.92 6.62 8.70
N ASN A 111 3.69 7.15 8.65
CA ASN A 111 2.96 7.45 7.42
C ASN A 111 2.75 6.23 6.50
N ILE A 112 2.75 5.02 7.03
CA ILE A 112 2.60 3.80 6.25
C ILE A 112 1.21 3.77 5.58
N ALA A 113 1.21 3.63 4.25
CA ALA A 113 0.00 3.47 3.43
C ALA A 113 -0.15 2.03 2.91
N GLY A 114 0.93 1.24 2.89
CA GLY A 114 0.91 -0.17 2.53
C GLY A 114 2.23 -0.90 2.78
N ILE A 115 2.14 -2.21 3.01
CA ILE A 115 3.27 -3.09 3.36
C ILE A 115 3.15 -4.44 2.64
N CYS A 116 4.24 -5.20 2.60
CA CYS A 116 4.24 -6.59 2.13
C CYS A 116 4.72 -7.60 3.19
N ASN A 117 4.42 -8.88 2.96
CA ASN A 117 4.98 -9.98 3.76
C ASN A 117 6.47 -10.22 3.42
N ARG A 118 7.12 -11.12 4.17
CA ARG A 118 8.53 -11.48 4.00
C ARG A 118 8.83 -12.08 2.62
N GLU A 119 7.91 -12.89 2.10
CA GLU A 119 8.02 -13.52 0.77
C GLU A 119 7.63 -12.56 -0.37
N ARG A 120 7.21 -11.33 -0.05
CA ARG A 120 6.81 -10.25 -0.98
C ARG A 120 5.65 -10.58 -1.93
N ASN A 121 4.98 -11.72 -1.75
CA ASN A 121 3.84 -12.15 -2.56
C ASN A 121 2.49 -11.73 -1.98
N VAL A 122 2.46 -11.12 -0.80
CA VAL A 122 1.26 -10.52 -0.19
C VAL A 122 1.50 -9.02 -0.02
N LEU A 123 0.63 -8.20 -0.62
CA LEU A 123 0.64 -6.74 -0.49
C LEU A 123 -0.67 -6.25 0.10
N GLY A 124 -0.59 -5.42 1.14
CA GLY A 124 -1.73 -4.72 1.72
C GLY A 124 -1.55 -3.21 1.58
N MET A 125 -2.61 -2.49 1.19
CA MET A 125 -2.59 -1.03 1.13
C MET A 125 -3.96 -0.41 1.39
N MET A 126 -3.98 0.79 1.98
CA MET A 126 -5.19 1.55 2.25
C MET A 126 -5.72 2.38 1.07
N PRO A 127 -4.88 3.06 0.27
CA PRO A 127 -5.34 3.72 -0.96
C PRO A 127 -5.93 2.74 -1.97
N HIS A 128 -6.81 3.23 -2.84
CA HIS A 128 -7.54 2.47 -3.85
C HIS A 128 -6.91 2.63 -5.26
N PRO A 129 -5.87 1.85 -5.63
CA PRO A 129 -5.27 1.93 -6.95
C PRO A 129 -6.24 1.51 -8.06
N GLU A 130 -7.20 0.63 -7.78
CA GLU A 130 -8.23 0.21 -8.72
C GLU A 130 -9.19 1.34 -9.10
N ARG A 131 -9.34 2.35 -8.23
CA ARG A 131 -10.14 3.56 -8.49
C ARG A 131 -9.32 4.69 -9.14
N ALA A 132 -8.04 4.44 -9.42
CA ALA A 132 -7.13 5.35 -10.11
C ALA A 132 -6.40 4.61 -11.25
N ALA A 133 -7.12 3.74 -11.97
CA ALA A 133 -6.55 2.97 -13.08
C ALA A 133 -6.78 3.63 -14.47
N GLU A 134 -7.63 4.66 -14.53
CA GLU A 134 -8.05 5.33 -15.76
C GLU A 134 -8.16 6.84 -15.53
N GLU A 135 -7.68 7.64 -16.49
CA GLU A 135 -7.69 9.11 -16.39
C GLU A 135 -9.08 9.71 -16.11
N ILE A 136 -10.14 9.09 -16.65
CA ILE A 136 -11.53 9.54 -16.44
C ILE A 136 -11.96 9.45 -14.96
N LEU A 137 -11.28 8.63 -14.15
CA LEU A 137 -11.51 8.51 -12.71
C LEU A 137 -10.71 9.54 -11.88
N GLY A 138 -9.95 10.42 -12.55
CA GLY A 138 -9.16 11.49 -11.94
C GLY A 138 -7.67 11.19 -11.75
N SER A 139 -7.23 9.96 -12.02
CA SER A 139 -5.83 9.53 -12.03
C SER A 139 -5.69 8.16 -12.68
N SER A 140 -4.58 7.90 -13.38
CA SER A 140 -4.22 6.57 -13.87
C SER A 140 -3.03 5.93 -13.14
N ASP A 141 -2.55 6.56 -12.06
CA ASP A 141 -1.34 6.14 -11.34
C ASP A 141 -1.44 4.72 -10.73
N GLY A 142 -2.64 4.25 -10.41
CA GLY A 142 -2.89 2.91 -9.89
C GLY A 142 -2.80 1.80 -10.94
N ARG A 143 -2.83 2.14 -12.23
CA ARG A 143 -2.81 1.17 -13.35
C ARG A 143 -1.54 0.31 -13.35
N ALA A 144 -0.39 0.93 -13.09
CA ALA A 144 0.90 0.25 -13.15
C ALA A 144 1.04 -0.87 -12.10
N LEU A 145 0.28 -0.82 -11.00
CA LEU A 145 0.22 -1.90 -10.00
C LEU A 145 -0.34 -3.19 -10.60
N PHE A 146 -1.46 -3.10 -11.31
CA PHE A 146 -2.11 -4.25 -11.94
C PHE A 146 -1.33 -4.74 -13.15
N GLN A 147 -0.74 -3.84 -13.93
CA GLN A 147 0.15 -4.20 -15.04
C GLN A 147 1.39 -4.94 -14.54
N SER A 148 1.95 -4.53 -13.40
CA SER A 148 3.09 -5.22 -12.78
C SER A 148 2.74 -6.67 -12.51
N LEU A 149 1.62 -6.92 -11.83
CA LEU A 149 1.17 -8.28 -11.50
C LEU A 149 0.86 -9.11 -12.75
N ALA A 150 0.20 -8.52 -13.75
CA ALA A 150 -0.14 -9.19 -15.00
C ALA A 150 1.11 -9.67 -15.76
N LEU A 151 2.18 -8.85 -15.81
CA LEU A 151 3.43 -9.22 -16.45
C LEU A 151 4.13 -10.39 -15.75
N VAL A 152 4.12 -10.41 -14.41
CA VAL A 152 4.69 -11.52 -13.63
C VAL A 152 3.92 -12.82 -13.90
N LEU A 153 2.58 -12.76 -13.84
CA LEU A 153 1.74 -13.93 -14.13
C LEU A 153 1.94 -14.45 -15.57
N ALA A 154 2.04 -13.54 -16.54
CA ALA A 154 2.29 -13.90 -17.93
C ALA A 154 3.67 -14.55 -18.12
N ALA A 155 4.69 -14.14 -17.35
CA ALA A 155 6.00 -14.78 -17.36
C ALA A 155 5.95 -16.19 -16.78
N MET A 156 5.31 -16.36 -15.63
CA MET A 156 5.16 -17.67 -14.98
C MET A 156 4.35 -18.68 -15.81
N ALA A 157 3.39 -18.22 -16.61
CA ALA A 157 2.59 -19.09 -17.47
C ALA A 157 3.35 -19.60 -18.72
N ARG A 158 4.52 -19.03 -19.02
CA ARG A 158 5.38 -19.47 -20.14
C ARG A 158 6.43 -20.51 -19.72
N GLU A 159 6.53 -20.80 -18.43
CA GLU A 159 7.39 -21.82 -17.81
C GLU A 159 6.61 -23.13 -17.63
#